data_AF-A0A5B9YJ58-F1
#
_entry.id   AF-A0A5B9YJ58-F1
#
_cell.length_a   1.000
_cell.length_b   1.000
_cell.length_c   1.000
_cell.angle_alpha   90.00
_cell.angle_beta   90.00
_cell.angle_gamma   90.00
#
_symmetry.space_group_name_H-M   'P 1'
#
loop_
_entity.id
_entity.type
_entity.pdbx_description
1 polymer ?
#
loop_
_entity_poly.entity_id
_entity_poly.type
_entity_poly.pdbx_seq_one_letter_code
_entity_poly.pdbx_strand_id
1 'polypeptide(L)' 'MNQRTIKLTEGIVKKILTNSPEHHYGIKVMFESGIIGSVKKIKA' A
#
# COMPACT_ATOMS: atom_id res chain seq x y z
N MET A 1 23.77 13.17 -4.54
CA MET A 1 22.62 13.55 -5.40
C MET A 1 21.36 13.00 -4.74
N ASN A 2 20.41 13.88 -4.40
CA ASN A 2 19.32 13.63 -3.46
C ASN A 2 18.55 12.36 -3.80
N GLN A 3 18.66 11.35 -2.92
CA GLN A 3 17.91 10.12 -2.98
C GLN A 3 16.43 10.49 -3.13
N ARG A 4 15.75 9.92 -4.14
CA ARG A 4 14.31 10.12 -4.32
C ARG A 4 13.63 9.60 -3.06
N THR A 5 13.31 10.52 -2.15
CA THR A 5 12.39 10.26 -1.05
C THR A 5 11.11 9.82 -1.72
N ILE A 6 10.85 8.51 -1.66
CA ILE A 6 9.60 7.92 -2.12
C ILE A 6 8.57 8.48 -1.14
N LYS A 7 7.87 9.53 -1.55
CA LYS A 7 6.77 10.11 -0.78
C LYS A 7 5.78 8.97 -0.55
N LEU A 8 5.63 8.58 0.72
CA LEU A 8 4.61 7.64 1.13
C LEU A 8 3.26 8.35 0.92
N THR A 9 2.48 7.90 -0.04
CA THR A 9 1.14 8.43 -0.29
C THR A 9 0.18 7.76 0.68
N GLU A 10 -0.52 8.57 1.48
CA GLU A 10 -1.60 8.12 2.34
C GLU A 10 -2.90 8.06 1.54
N GLY A 11 -3.74 7.06 1.80
CA GLY A 11 -4.98 6.88 1.06
C GLY A 11 -5.89 5.84 1.69
N ILE A 12 -7.16 5.85 1.29
CA ILE A 12 -8.19 4.94 1.80
C ILE A 12 -8.17 3.64 0.99
N VAL A 13 -7.92 2.54 1.69
CA VAL A 13 -7.95 1.19 1.12
C VAL A 13 -9.40 0.70 1.11
N LYS A 14 -9.88 0.36 -0.09
CA LYS A 14 -11.21 -0.24 -0.28
C LYS A 14 -11.21 -1.74 -0.09
N LYS A 15 -10.16 -2.43 -0.57
CA LYS A 15 -10.06 -3.89 -0.46
C LYS A 15 -8.61 -4.35 -0.35
N ILE A 16 -8.36 -5.30 0.55
CA ILE A 16 -7.09 -6.01 0.61
C ILE A 16 -7.16 -7.17 -0.38
N LEU A 17 -6.21 -7.23 -1.32
CA LEU A 17 -6.15 -8.26 -2.37
C LEU A 17 -5.17 -9.39 -2.03
N THR A 18 -4.50 -9.25 -0.90
CA THR A 18 -3.51 -10.18 -0.38
C THR A 18 -4.17 -11.06 0.68
N ASN A 19 -3.94 -12.37 0.64
CA ASN A 19 -4.45 -13.32 1.63
C ASN A 19 -3.38 -13.78 2.64
N SER A 20 -2.12 -13.42 2.44
CA SER A 20 -1.06 -13.76 3.39
C SER A 20 -0.98 -12.72 4.52
N PRO A 21 -0.59 -13.12 5.73
CA PRO A 21 -0.35 -12.19 6.83
C PRO A 21 1.05 -11.55 6.77
N GLU A 22 2.02 -12.22 6.16
CA GLU A 22 3.42 -11.79 6.13
C GLU A 22 3.80 -11.21 4.75
N HIS A 23 4.16 -9.92 4.72
CA HIS A 23 4.41 -9.17 3.48
C HIS A 23 5.76 -8.43 3.51
N HIS A 24 6.83 -9.10 3.08
CA HIS A 24 8.16 -8.50 3.00
C HIS A 24 8.22 -7.27 2.07
N TYR A 25 7.45 -7.29 0.97
CA TYR A 25 7.42 -6.21 -0.03
C TYR A 25 6.21 -5.27 0.12
N GLY A 26 5.36 -5.48 1.12
CA GLY A 26 4.10 -4.74 1.31
C GLY A 26 2.85 -5.52 0.88
N ILE A 27 1.69 -5.00 1.27
CA ILE A 27 0.37 -5.61 1.12
C ILE A 27 -0.27 -5.08 -0.15
N LYS A 28 -0.72 -5.97 -1.03
CA LYS A 28 -1.43 -5.57 -2.25
C LYS A 28 -2.86 -5.16 -1.90
N VAL A 29 -3.21 -3.93 -2.24
CA VAL A 29 -4.51 -3.34 -1.90
C VAL A 29 -5.11 -2.63 -3.11
N MET A 30 -6.43 -2.53 -3.10
CA MET A 30 -7.21 -1.69 -4.00
C MET A 30 -7.65 -0.45 -3.23
N PHE A 31 -7.30 0.72 -3.73
CA PHE A 31 -7.75 2.01 -3.22
C PHE A 31 -9.20 2.27 -3.61
N GLU A 32 -9.86 3.17 -2.89
CA GLU A 32 -11.26 3.54 -3.16
C GLU A 32 -11.47 4.14 -4.55
N SER A 33 -10.45 4.81 -5.09
CA SER A 33 -10.39 5.30 -6.47
C SER A 33 -10.40 4.18 -7.54
N GLY A 34 -10.37 2.90 -7.17
CA GLY A 34 -10.28 1.77 -8.10
C GLY A 34 -8.84 1.43 -8.54
N ILE A 35 -7.85 2.20 -8.06
CA ILE A 35 -6.42 1.99 -8.36
C ILE A 35 -5.90 0.83 -7.50
N ILE A 36 -5.03 -0.01 -8.06
CA ILE A 36 -4.37 -1.10 -7.33
C ILE A 36 -2.93 -0.67 -7.02
N GLY A 37 -2.48 -0.88 -5.78
CA GLY A 37 -1.12 -0.60 -5.36
C GLY A 37 -0.67 -1.43 -4.16
N SER A 38 0.54 -1.15 -3.67
CA SER A 38 1.14 -1.84 -2.53
C SER A 38 1.35 -0.86 -1.37
N VAL A 39 0.91 -1.23 -0.17
CA VAL A 39 1.08 -0.42 1.05
C VAL A 39 2.03 -1.10 2.03
N LYS A 40 2.83 -0.31 2.73
CA LYS A 40 3.75 -0.80 3.77
C LYS A 40 3.07 -0.99 5.13
N LYS A 41 2.05 -0.19 5.45
CA LYS A 41 1.40 -0.20 6.76
C LYS A 41 -0.08 0.15 6.59
N ILE A 42 -0.95 -0.59 7.28
CA ILE A 42 -2.36 -0.27 7.44
C ILE A 42 -2.53 0.10 8.92
N LYS A 43 -3.05 1.29 9.19
CA LYS A 43 -3.47 1.68 10.55
C LYS A 43 -4.96 1.40 10.65
N ALA A 44 -5.37 0.68 11.68
CA ALA A 44 -6.77 0.52 12.08
C ALA A 44 -7.19 1.68 12.98
#